data_AF-A0A521L1M2-F1
#
_entry.id   AF-A0A521L1M2-F1
#
_cell.length_a   1.000
_cell.length_b   1.000
_cell.length_c   1.000
_cell.angle_alpha   90.00
_cell.angle_beta   90.00
_cell.angle_gamma   90.00
#
_symmetry.space_group_name_H-M   'P 1'
#
loop_
_entity.id
_entity.type
_entity.pdbx_description
1 polymer ?
#
loop_
_entity_poly.entity_id
_entity_poly.type
_entity_poly.pdbx_seq_one_letter_code
_entity_poly.pdbx_strand_id
1 'polypeptide(L)'
;MRRPTPSFGVTGALARIATIDLTRVMAKVRKEENWSAADAAHAEQRYRRFLAMRLMKPAFHLVPARDIDKVWHQHILHTMQYAKDCNNIFGAFVHHRPGSTDTADLAHLRESFDKTKALYAECFGEDYVYTWLNILLRAAAAEPPRQLARAVPRAAGAEGTP
;
A
#
# COMPACT_ATOMS: atom_id res chain seq x y z
N MET A 1 23.19 -23.44 14.93
CA MET A 1 22.52 -22.40 15.75
C MET A 1 21.58 -21.61 14.83
N ARG A 2 20.27 -21.59 15.08
CA ARG A 2 19.34 -20.73 14.33
C ARG A 2 19.50 -19.31 14.85
N ARG A 3 19.86 -18.34 13.99
CA ARG A 3 19.87 -16.92 14.38
C ARG A 3 18.42 -16.51 14.70
N PRO A 4 18.18 -15.74 15.77
CA PRO A 4 16.86 -15.18 16.03
C PRO A 4 16.45 -14.29 14.85
N THR A 5 15.26 -14.53 14.30
CA THR A 5 14.69 -13.69 13.25
C THR A 5 14.42 -12.31 13.86
N PRO A 6 14.94 -11.22 13.29
CA PRO A 6 14.61 -9.89 13.78
C PRO A 6 13.09 -9.68 13.72
N SER A 7 12.50 -9.28 14.84
CA SER A 7 11.10 -8.85 14.89
C SER A 7 11.02 -7.42 14.38
N PHE A 8 10.31 -7.21 13.27
CA PHE A 8 10.12 -5.87 12.71
C PHE A 8 8.79 -5.30 13.18
N GLY A 9 8.80 -4.06 13.68
CA GLY A 9 7.61 -3.21 13.74
C GLY A 9 7.27 -2.63 12.36
N VAL A 10 6.08 -2.04 12.21
CA VAL A 10 5.59 -1.48 10.93
C VAL A 10 6.60 -0.51 10.30
N THR A 11 7.10 0.45 11.08
CA THR A 11 8.07 1.45 10.60
C THR A 11 9.37 0.82 10.10
N GLY A 12 9.92 -0.15 10.85
CA GLY A 12 11.15 -0.84 10.47
C GLY A 12 10.99 -1.69 9.22
N ALA A 13 9.85 -2.36 9.09
CA ALA A 13 9.51 -3.13 7.89
C ALA A 13 9.39 -2.20 6.67
N LEU A 14 8.65 -1.09 6.77
CA LEU A 14 8.52 -0.12 5.67
C LEU A 14 9.85 0.49 5.27
N ALA A 15 10.73 0.82 6.22
CA ALA A 15 12.07 1.31 5.92
C ALA A 15 12.89 0.27 5.13
N ARG A 16 12.77 -1.02 5.46
CA ARG A 16 13.41 -2.10 4.71
C ARG A 16 12.84 -2.22 3.30
N ILE A 17 11.54 -2.09 3.12
CA ILE A 17 10.89 -2.15 1.80
C ILE A 17 11.18 -0.90 0.96
N ALA A 18 11.43 0.26 1.56
CA ALA A 18 11.76 1.48 0.83
C ALA A 18 13.03 1.37 -0.02
N THR A 19 13.90 0.38 0.24
CA THR A 19 15.15 0.19 -0.50
C THR A 19 15.00 -0.42 -1.89
N ILE A 20 13.83 -0.96 -2.25
CA ILE A 20 13.62 -1.58 -3.57
C ILE A 20 13.16 -0.55 -4.60
N ASP A 21 13.74 -0.65 -5.80
CA ASP A 21 13.38 0.15 -6.96
C ASP A 21 12.29 -0.58 -7.77
N LEU A 22 11.07 -0.04 -7.73
CA LEU A 22 9.92 -0.56 -8.49
C LEU A 22 9.67 0.23 -9.78
N THR A 23 10.53 1.17 -10.18
CA THR A 23 10.27 2.09 -11.29
C THR A 23 9.86 1.35 -12.58
N ARG A 24 10.62 0.31 -12.96
CA ARG A 24 10.35 -0.48 -14.18
C ARG A 24 9.09 -1.36 -14.03
N VAL A 25 8.90 -1.93 -12.85
CA VAL A 25 7.72 -2.74 -12.51
C VAL A 25 6.45 -1.88 -12.64
N MET A 26 6.46 -0.71 -12.00
CA MET A 26 5.34 0.23 -11.97
C MET A 26 5.06 0.83 -13.34
N ALA A 27 6.10 1.16 -14.12
CA ALA A 27 5.91 1.65 -15.49
C ALA A 27 5.17 0.63 -16.37
N LYS A 28 5.49 -0.66 -16.22
CA LYS A 28 4.88 -1.74 -17.01
C LYS A 28 3.45 -2.04 -16.58
N VAL A 29 3.20 -2.26 -15.28
CA VAL A 29 1.85 -2.58 -14.76
C VAL A 29 0.89 -1.41 -14.98
N ARG A 30 1.35 -0.16 -14.82
CA ARG A 30 0.51 1.02 -15.08
C ARG A 30 0.02 1.05 -16.53
N LYS A 31 0.90 0.73 -17.48
CA LYS A 31 0.54 0.68 -18.91
C LYS A 31 -0.44 -0.46 -19.20
N GLU A 32 -0.24 -1.64 -18.61
CA GLU A 32 -1.08 -2.81 -18.86
C GLU A 32 -2.47 -2.69 -18.25
N GLU A 33 -2.58 -2.13 -17.05
CA GLU A 33 -3.85 -1.94 -16.36
C GLU A 33 -4.54 -0.62 -16.71
N ASN A 34 -3.94 0.21 -17.59
CA ASN A 34 -4.42 1.54 -17.96
C ASN A 34 -4.68 2.45 -16.74
N TRP A 35 -3.82 2.39 -15.74
CA TRP A 35 -3.98 3.15 -14.50
C TRP A 35 -3.57 4.61 -14.64
N SER A 36 -4.32 5.49 -13.96
CA SER A 36 -3.89 6.87 -13.76
C SER A 36 -2.60 6.92 -12.91
N ALA A 37 -1.95 8.08 -12.88
CA ALA A 37 -0.78 8.25 -12.01
C ALA A 37 -1.13 8.09 -10.53
N ALA A 38 -2.32 8.52 -10.11
CA ALA A 38 -2.81 8.39 -8.74
C ALA A 38 -3.08 6.91 -8.39
N ASP A 39 -3.75 6.17 -9.29
CA ASP A 39 -4.03 4.74 -9.08
C ASP A 39 -2.73 3.94 -8.97
N ALA A 40 -1.77 4.20 -9.86
CA ALA A 40 -0.47 3.53 -9.85
C ALA A 40 0.32 3.81 -8.56
N ALA A 41 0.36 5.07 -8.11
CA ALA A 41 1.03 5.45 -6.87
C ALA A 41 0.38 4.77 -5.64
N HIS A 42 -0.95 4.69 -5.63
CA HIS A 42 -1.67 4.03 -4.55
C HIS A 42 -1.45 2.51 -4.55
N ALA A 43 -1.49 1.86 -5.72
CA ALA A 43 -1.19 0.44 -5.86
C ALA A 43 0.25 0.12 -5.44
N GLU A 44 1.23 0.96 -5.80
CA GLU A 44 2.62 0.80 -5.36
C GLU A 44 2.74 0.89 -3.83
N GLN A 45 2.15 1.91 -3.22
CA GLN A 45 2.16 2.07 -1.76
C GLN A 45 1.57 0.83 -1.07
N ARG A 46 0.44 0.33 -1.58
CA ARG A 46 -0.24 -0.85 -1.05
C ARG A 46 0.57 -2.12 -1.23
N TYR A 47 1.26 -2.28 -2.37
CA TYR A 47 2.19 -3.38 -2.59
C TYR A 47 3.38 -3.35 -1.62
N ARG A 48 3.98 -2.17 -1.39
CA ARG A 48 5.07 -2.01 -0.41
C ARG A 48 4.60 -2.39 1.01
N ARG A 49 3.40 -1.98 1.40
CA ARG A 49 2.78 -2.36 2.67
C ARG A 49 2.52 -3.87 2.76
N PHE A 50 2.11 -4.51 1.67
CA PHE A 50 1.94 -5.97 1.61
C PHE A 50 3.26 -6.71 1.84
N LEU A 51 4.35 -6.26 1.22
CA LEU A 51 5.69 -6.81 1.47
C LEU A 51 6.14 -6.61 2.92
N ALA A 52 5.82 -5.45 3.52
CA ALA A 52 6.12 -5.19 4.93
C ALA A 52 5.35 -6.15 5.86
N MET A 53 4.05 -6.38 5.63
CA MET A 53 3.28 -7.38 6.38
C MET A 53 3.87 -8.78 6.23
N ARG A 54 4.31 -9.15 5.03
CA ARG A 54 4.95 -10.45 4.78
C ARG A 54 6.26 -10.60 5.57
N LEU A 55 7.05 -9.53 5.66
CA LEU A 55 8.28 -9.50 6.45
C LEU A 55 8.01 -9.64 7.95
N MET A 56 6.98 -8.95 8.45
CA MET A 56 6.60 -8.96 9.87
C MET A 56 5.93 -10.27 10.31
N LYS A 57 5.15 -10.89 9.42
CA LYS A 57 4.34 -12.09 9.72
C LYS A 57 4.65 -13.20 8.69
N PRO A 58 5.88 -13.76 8.66
CA PRO A 58 6.28 -14.74 7.65
C PRO A 58 5.47 -16.05 7.69
N ALA A 59 4.88 -16.38 8.84
CA ALA A 59 4.02 -17.55 9.03
C ALA A 59 2.55 -17.31 8.60
N PHE A 60 2.14 -16.05 8.35
CA PHE A 60 0.79 -15.76 7.90
C PHE A 60 0.65 -15.98 6.39
N HIS A 61 -0.43 -16.66 6.01
CA HIS A 61 -0.83 -16.76 4.61
C HIS A 61 -1.55 -15.48 4.18
N LEU A 62 -0.81 -14.55 3.58
CA LEU A 62 -1.34 -13.28 3.09
C LEU A 62 -1.90 -13.43 1.68
N VAL A 63 -3.13 -12.98 1.46
CA VAL A 63 -3.81 -13.00 0.17
C VAL A 63 -3.88 -11.58 -0.39
N PRO A 64 -3.23 -11.28 -1.52
CA PRO A 64 -3.21 -9.93 -2.07
C PRO A 64 -4.59 -9.49 -2.60
N ALA A 65 -4.93 -8.21 -2.42
CA ALA A 65 -6.01 -7.59 -3.18
C ALA A 65 -5.62 -7.43 -4.67
N ARG A 66 -6.59 -7.22 -5.57
CA ARG A 66 -6.37 -7.20 -7.03
C ARG A 66 -5.23 -6.26 -7.46
N ASP A 67 -5.21 -5.04 -6.96
CA ASP A 67 -4.21 -4.03 -7.30
C ASP A 67 -2.80 -4.45 -6.85
N ILE A 68 -2.70 -4.99 -5.63
CA ILE A 68 -1.46 -5.53 -5.05
C ILE A 68 -0.98 -6.74 -5.86
N ASP A 69 -1.89 -7.64 -6.22
CA ASP A 69 -1.61 -8.87 -6.97
C ASP A 69 -1.04 -8.54 -8.36
N LYS A 70 -1.62 -7.56 -9.05
CA LYS A 70 -1.12 -7.09 -10.35
C LYS A 70 0.30 -6.54 -10.27
N VAL A 71 0.60 -5.72 -9.26
CA VAL A 71 1.97 -5.22 -9.05
C VAL A 71 2.91 -6.38 -8.70
N TRP A 72 2.47 -7.34 -7.87
CA TRP A 72 3.28 -8.49 -7.49
C TRP A 72 3.59 -9.40 -8.67
N HIS A 73 2.61 -9.75 -9.51
CA HIS A 73 2.84 -10.51 -10.74
C HIS A 73 3.85 -9.81 -11.63
N GLN A 74 3.71 -8.50 -11.80
CA GLN A 74 4.65 -7.75 -12.62
C GLN A 74 6.05 -7.72 -12.01
N HIS A 75 6.17 -7.68 -10.68
CA HIS A 75 7.45 -7.79 -10.00
C HIS A 75 8.08 -9.18 -10.23
N ILE A 76 7.31 -10.27 -10.10
CA ILE A 76 7.77 -11.64 -10.35
C ILE A 76 8.33 -11.79 -11.78
N LEU A 77 7.69 -11.17 -12.78
CA LEU A 77 8.14 -11.21 -14.17
C LEU A 77 9.49 -10.50 -14.40
N HIS A 78 9.91 -9.61 -13.49
CA HIS A 78 11.28 -9.07 -13.46
C HIS A 78 12.19 -10.00 -12.65
N THR A 79 12.32 -11.25 -13.11
CA THR A 79 12.83 -12.39 -12.33
C THR A 79 14.15 -12.15 -11.59
N MET A 80 15.14 -11.52 -12.24
CA MET A 80 16.42 -11.19 -11.62
C MET A 80 16.28 -10.17 -10.47
N GLN A 81 15.51 -9.11 -10.70
CA GLN A 81 15.25 -8.08 -9.69
C GLN A 81 14.44 -8.68 -8.53
N TYR A 82 13.41 -9.47 -8.84
CA TYR A 82 12.57 -10.12 -7.85
C TYR A 82 13.35 -11.07 -6.94
N ALA A 83 14.22 -11.91 -7.51
CA ALA A 83 15.06 -12.81 -6.74
C ALA A 83 16.02 -12.04 -5.81
N LYS A 84 16.65 -10.97 -6.32
CA LYS A 84 17.53 -10.09 -5.55
C LYS A 84 16.78 -9.41 -4.40
N ASP A 85 15.63 -8.82 -4.68
CA ASP A 85 14.82 -8.13 -3.68
C ASP A 85 14.28 -9.08 -2.62
N CYS A 86 13.86 -10.28 -3.01
CA CYS A 86 13.43 -11.30 -2.07
C CYS A 86 14.56 -11.72 -1.12
N ASN A 87 15.75 -12.00 -1.66
CA ASN A 87 16.91 -12.35 -0.84
C ASN A 87 17.32 -11.19 0.09
N ASN A 88 17.27 -9.95 -0.40
CA ASN A 88 17.58 -8.79 0.41
C ASN A 88 16.55 -8.64 1.56
N ILE A 89 15.26 -8.55 1.23
CA ILE A 89 14.22 -8.23 2.21
C ILE A 89 13.97 -9.40 3.16
N PHE A 90 13.77 -10.60 2.62
CA PHE A 90 13.26 -11.76 3.36
C PHE A 90 14.35 -12.79 3.66
N GLY A 91 15.54 -12.68 3.05
CA GLY A 91 16.59 -13.70 3.15
C GLY A 91 16.31 -14.98 2.34
N ALA A 92 15.22 -15.01 1.56
CA ALA A 92 14.81 -16.15 0.74
C ALA A 92 13.86 -15.72 -0.37
N PHE A 93 13.75 -16.53 -1.43
CA PHE A 93 12.76 -16.32 -2.48
C PHE A 93 11.33 -16.49 -1.94
N VAL A 94 10.45 -15.53 -2.22
CA VAL A 94 9.03 -15.64 -1.84
C VAL A 94 8.26 -16.26 -3.00
N HIS A 95 7.78 -17.48 -2.82
CA HIS A 95 7.00 -18.15 -3.86
C HIS A 95 5.56 -17.63 -3.90
N HIS A 96 5.07 -17.36 -5.10
CA HIS A 96 3.66 -17.12 -5.37
C HIS A 96 2.97 -18.45 -5.69
N ARG A 97 1.78 -18.66 -5.13
CA ARG A 97 0.91 -19.79 -5.45
C ARG A 97 -0.38 -19.22 -6.04
N PRO A 98 -0.67 -19.44 -7.34
CA PRO A 98 -1.94 -19.05 -7.92
C PRO A 98 -3.09 -19.71 -7.16
N GLY A 99 -4.18 -18.97 -6.94
CA GLY A 99 -5.40 -19.55 -6.39
C GLY A 99 -5.98 -20.61 -7.33
N SER A 100 -6.56 -21.67 -6.78
CA SER A 100 -7.32 -22.65 -7.54
C SER A 100 -8.80 -22.25 -7.63
N THR A 101 -9.51 -22.79 -8.61
CA THR A 101 -10.98 -22.67 -8.72
C THR A 101 -11.72 -23.75 -7.92
N ASP A 102 -10.99 -24.61 -7.19
CA ASP A 102 -11.59 -25.63 -6.31
C ASP A 102 -12.34 -24.98 -5.15
N THR A 103 -13.58 -25.41 -4.94
CA THR A 103 -14.50 -24.91 -3.89
C THR A 103 -13.92 -24.96 -2.48
N ALA A 104 -13.13 -26.00 -2.14
CA ALA A 104 -12.48 -26.10 -0.84
C ALA A 104 -11.36 -25.06 -0.69
N ASP A 105 -10.63 -24.77 -1.77
CA ASP A 105 -9.59 -23.75 -1.81
C ASP A 105 -10.22 -22.35 -1.69
N LEU A 106 -11.38 -22.12 -2.30
CA LEU A 106 -12.09 -20.84 -2.23
C LEU A 106 -12.50 -20.44 -0.81
N ALA A 107 -12.98 -21.39 0.01
CA ALA A 107 -13.34 -21.10 1.41
C ALA A 107 -12.11 -20.71 2.24
N HIS A 108 -11.01 -21.45 2.09
CA HIS A 108 -9.75 -21.15 2.78
C HIS A 108 -9.12 -19.83 2.30
N LEU A 109 -9.17 -19.55 0.99
CA LEU A 109 -8.74 -18.28 0.40
C LEU A 109 -9.56 -17.11 0.96
N ARG A 110 -10.88 -17.30 1.11
CA ARG A 110 -11.75 -16.26 1.67
C ARG A 110 -11.38 -15.94 3.12
N GLU A 111 -11.24 -16.97 3.96
CA GLU A 111 -10.83 -16.78 5.36
C GLU A 111 -9.46 -16.10 5.47
N SER A 112 -8.50 -16.52 4.64
CA SER A 112 -7.16 -15.94 4.61
C SER A 112 -7.18 -14.49 4.10
N PHE A 113 -8.06 -14.15 3.16
CA PHE A 113 -8.25 -12.79 2.68
C PHE A 113 -8.84 -11.89 3.77
N ASP A 114 -9.83 -12.36 4.52
CA ASP A 114 -10.43 -11.61 5.64
C ASP A 114 -9.39 -11.37 6.76
N LYS A 115 -8.55 -12.37 7.07
CA LYS A 115 -7.39 -12.22 7.97
C LYS A 115 -6.37 -11.20 7.45
N THR A 116 -6.09 -11.21 6.14
CA THR A 116 -5.18 -10.23 5.53
C THR A 116 -5.74 -8.81 5.63
N LYS A 117 -7.06 -8.64 5.41
CA LYS A 117 -7.74 -7.35 5.57
C LYS A 117 -7.63 -6.82 7.00
N ALA A 118 -7.90 -7.68 7.99
CA ALA A 118 -7.81 -7.29 9.40
C ALA A 118 -6.39 -6.85 9.78
N LEU A 119 -5.37 -7.62 9.39
CA LEU A 119 -3.96 -7.26 9.63
C LEU A 119 -3.57 -5.94 8.96
N TYR A 120 -4.03 -5.70 7.72
CA TYR A 120 -3.74 -4.46 7.02
C TYR A 120 -4.37 -3.25 7.73
N ALA A 121 -5.63 -3.36 8.17
CA ALA A 121 -6.29 -2.32 8.94
C ALA A 121 -5.59 -2.06 10.28
N GLU A 122 -5.16 -3.11 10.98
CA GLU A 122 -4.37 -3.00 12.21
C GLU A 122 -3.03 -2.27 11.98
N CYS A 123 -2.31 -2.61 10.91
CA CYS A 123 -0.99 -2.03 10.64
C CYS A 123 -1.05 -0.58 10.14
N PHE A 124 -2.08 -0.21 9.38
CA PHE A 124 -2.08 1.03 8.59
C PHE A 124 -3.31 1.93 8.79
N GLY A 125 -4.33 1.49 9.53
CA GLY A 125 -5.57 2.24 9.73
C GLY A 125 -6.37 2.45 8.44
N GLU A 126 -6.17 1.59 7.44
CA GLU A 126 -6.75 1.73 6.11
C GLU A 126 -7.47 0.47 5.64
N ASP A 127 -8.46 0.66 4.76
CA ASP A 127 -9.19 -0.44 4.17
C ASP A 127 -8.34 -1.20 3.16
N TYR A 128 -8.38 -2.53 3.26
CA TYR A 128 -7.58 -3.38 2.39
C TYR A 128 -8.13 -3.54 0.98
N VAL A 129 -9.37 -3.18 0.70
CA VAL A 129 -9.93 -3.30 -0.65
C VAL A 129 -9.73 -1.99 -1.39
N TYR A 130 -9.14 -2.06 -2.59
CA TYR A 130 -9.07 -0.91 -3.48
C TYR A 130 -10.33 -0.82 -4.32
N THR A 131 -11.09 0.27 -4.15
CA THR A 131 -12.20 0.63 -5.04
C THR A 131 -12.14 2.12 -5.33
N TRP A 132 -12.57 2.53 -6.51
CA TRP A 132 -12.71 3.94 -6.88
C TRP A 132 -13.60 4.70 -5.90
N LEU A 133 -14.64 4.03 -5.37
CA LEU A 133 -15.49 4.60 -4.33
C LEU A 133 -14.70 4.94 -3.07
N ASN A 134 -13.77 4.08 -2.65
CA ASN A 134 -12.93 4.35 -1.47
C ASN A 134 -12.03 5.58 -1.66
N ILE A 135 -11.54 5.82 -2.88
CA ILE A 135 -10.76 7.03 -3.19
C ILE A 135 -11.64 8.26 -3.09
N LEU A 136 -12.81 8.24 -3.74
CA LEU A 136 -13.74 9.38 -3.75
C LEU A 136 -14.18 9.74 -2.33
N LEU A 137 -14.53 8.74 -1.52
CA LEU A 137 -14.92 8.94 -0.12
C LEU A 137 -13.78 9.55 0.71
N ARG A 138 -12.54 9.11 0.51
CA ARG A 138 -11.37 9.68 1.21
C ARG A 138 -11.03 11.09 0.75
N ALA A 139 -11.10 11.35 -0.56
CA ALA A 139 -10.91 12.69 -1.11
C ALA A 139 -11.97 13.67 -0.58
N ALA A 140 -13.22 13.20 -0.43
CA ALA A 140 -14.30 13.97 0.18
C ALA A 140 -14.12 14.18 1.70
N ALA A 141 -13.52 13.22 2.40
CA ALA A 141 -13.29 13.28 3.86
C ALA A 141 -12.04 14.09 4.25
N ALA A 142 -11.12 14.35 3.32
CA ALA A 142 -10.00 15.27 3.54
C ALA A 142 -10.56 16.70 3.62
N GLU A 143 -10.67 17.27 4.83
CA GLU A 143 -11.12 18.65 4.99
C GLU A 143 -10.23 19.60 4.16
N PRO A 144 -10.81 20.56 3.41
CA PRO A 144 -10.02 21.58 2.75
C PRO A 144 -9.27 22.40 3.82
N PRO A 145 -8.03 22.87 3.53
CA PRO A 145 -7.28 23.69 4.49
C PRO A 145 -8.13 24.89 4.90
N ARG A 146 -8.34 25.06 6.22
CA ARG A 146 -9.03 26.24 6.77
C ARG A 146 -8.35 27.49 6.21
N GLN A 147 -9.05 28.20 5.32
CA GLN A 147 -8.62 29.53 4.93
C GLN A 147 -8.57 30.37 6.22
N LEU A 148 -7.38 30.83 6.60
CA LEU A 148 -7.23 31.83 7.65
C LEU A 148 -8.09 33.02 7.25
N ALA A 149 -9.15 33.26 8.02
CA ALA A 149 -10.03 34.40 7.81
C ALA A 149 -9.17 35.67 7.76
N ARG A 150 -9.14 36.32 6.60
CA ARG A 150 -8.50 37.63 6.44
C ARG A 150 -9.27 38.62 7.31
N ALA A 151 -8.64 39.08 8.39
CA ALA A 151 -9.17 40.17 9.19
C ALA A 151 -9.29 41.42 8.29
N VAL A 152 -10.50 41.94 8.15
CA VAL A 152 -10.77 43.22 7.49
C VAL A 152 -10.38 44.34 8.46
N PRO A 153 -9.44 45.24 8.12
CA PRO A 153 -9.19 46.41 8.96
C PRO A 153 -10.35 47.41 8.81
N ARG A 154 -10.91 47.83 9.95
CA ARG A 154 -11.95 48.86 10.03
C ARG A 154 -11.32 50.22 9.68
N ALA A 155 -11.88 50.89 8.66
CA ALA A 155 -11.46 52.22 8.24
C ALA A 155 -11.65 53.24 9.37
N ALA A 156 -10.63 54.08 9.58
CA ALA A 156 -10.68 55.23 10.46
C ALA A 156 -11.60 56.31 9.86
N GLY A 157 -12.59 56.76 10.64
CA GLY A 157 -13.42 57.90 10.31
C GLY A 157 -12.63 59.21 10.40
N ALA A 158 -12.86 60.09 9.44
CA ALA A 158 -12.38 61.45 9.40
C ALA A 158 -13.52 62.40 9.78
N GLU A 159 -13.31 63.21 10.82
CA GLU A 159 -13.99 64.49 11.13
C GLU A 159 -12.93 65.28 11.92
N GLY A 160 -12.61 66.55 11.73
CA GLY A 160 -13.12 67.66 10.94
C GLY A 160 -12.52 68.90 11.63
N THR A 161 -11.70 69.69 10.93
CA THR A 161 -11.18 70.97 11.46
C THR A 161 -12.26 72.07 11.34
N PRO A 162 -12.17 73.14 12.16
CA PRO A 162 -13.31 73.93 12.62
C PRO A 162 -13.93 74.88 11.60
#